data_AF-A0A8T7KQX1-F1
#
_entry.id   AF-A0A8T7KQX1-F1
#
_cell.length_a   1.000
_cell.length_b   1.000
_cell.length_c   1.000
_cell.angle_alpha   90.00
_cell.angle_beta   90.00
_cell.angle_gamma   90.00
#
_symmetry.space_group_name_H-M   'P 1'
#
loop_
_entity.id
_entity.type
_entity.pdbx_description
1 polymer ?
#
loop_
_entity_poly.entity_id
_entity_poly.type
_entity_poly.pdbx_seq_one_letter_code
_entity_poly.pdbx_strand_id
1 'polypeptide(L)' 'MKKRLTFKCGKCLRNFSFQKEITPEQEWFFTCPYCGAELLLKLEPFKKKKPTNVHRGEGMEGDSAEWEYVFPEVIETEVR' A
#
# COMPACT_ATOMS: atom_id res chain seq x y z
N MET A 1 5.44 9.60 3.26
CA MET A 1 6.70 8.80 3.12
C MET A 1 6.76 8.22 1.71
N LYS A 2 7.89 8.36 1.01
CA LYS A 2 8.09 7.69 -0.30
C LYS A 2 8.55 6.25 -0.07
N LYS A 3 7.80 5.26 -0.55
CA LYS A 3 8.22 3.85 -0.58
C LYS A 3 8.38 3.40 -2.03
N ARG A 4 9.40 2.58 -2.28
CA ARG A 4 9.50 1.81 -3.51
C ARG A 4 8.62 0.59 -3.35
N LEU A 5 7.64 0.42 -4.23
CA LEU A 5 6.73 -0.69 -4.21
C LEU A 5 6.85 -1.45 -5.52
N THR A 6 6.86 -2.76 -5.43
CA THR A 6 6.91 -3.66 -6.57
C THR A 6 5.50 -4.16 -6.86
N PHE A 7 5.10 -4.03 -8.11
CA PHE A 7 3.77 -4.36 -8.61
C PHE A 7 3.89 -5.44 -9.67
N LYS A 8 2.92 -6.34 -9.70
CA LYS A 8 2.76 -7.34 -10.74
C LYS A 8 1.54 -6.98 -11.58
N CYS A 9 1.76 -6.77 -12.88
CA CYS A 9 0.68 -6.45 -13.81
C CYS A 9 -0.30 -7.62 -13.92
N GLY A 10 -1.60 -7.40 -13.70
CA GLY A 10 -2.62 -8.43 -13.93
C GLY A 10 -2.77 -8.87 -15.39
N LYS A 11 -2.28 -8.09 -16.36
CA LYS A 11 -2.37 -8.40 -17.81
C LYS A 11 -1.16 -9.16 -18.33
N CYS A 12 0.04 -8.60 -18.20
CA CYS A 12 1.27 -9.19 -18.75
C CYS A 12 2.07 -10.01 -17.74
N LEU A 13 1.61 -10.07 -16.47
CA LEU A 13 2.23 -10.79 -15.35
C LEU A 13 3.68 -10.36 -15.04
N ARG A 14 4.17 -9.29 -15.66
CA ARG A 14 5.49 -8.74 -15.40
C ARG A 14 5.50 -7.92 -14.13
N ASN A 15 6.60 -8.02 -13.41
CA ASN A 15 6.88 -7.22 -12.24
C ASN A 15 7.54 -5.89 -12.66
N PHE A 16 7.11 -4.80 -12.07
CA PHE A 16 7.73 -3.49 -12.20
C PHE A 16 7.72 -2.81 -10.83
N SER A 17 8.55 -1.80 -10.64
CA SER A 17 8.59 -1.06 -9.38
C SER A 17 8.43 0.42 -9.62
N PHE A 18 7.62 1.07 -8.80
CA PHE A 18 7.49 2.52 -8.80
C PHE A 18 7.81 3.07 -7.41
N GLN A 19 8.40 4.26 -7.41
CA GLN A 19 8.54 5.04 -6.19
C GLN A 19 7.30 5.94 -6.09
N LYS A 20 6.45 5.65 -5.12
CA LYS A 20 5.21 6.41 -4.89
C LYS A 20 5.19 6.91 -3.46
N GLU A 21 4.60 8.09 -3.29
CA GLU A 21 4.31 8.61 -1.97
C GLU A 21 3.04 7.96 -1.44
N ILE A 22 3.10 7.45 -0.20
CA ILE A 22 1.91 6.93 0.47
C ILE A 22 1.09 8.10 0.97
N THR A 23 0.10 8.50 0.17
CA THR A 23 -0.92 9.49 0.49
C THR A 23 -2.18 8.79 1.05
N PRO A 24 -3.06 9.49 1.78
CA PRO A 24 -4.34 8.95 2.25
C PRO A 24 -5.35 8.68 1.12
N GLU A 25 -4.98 8.92 -0.14
CA GLU A 25 -5.79 8.57 -1.30
C GLU A 25 -6.02 7.05 -1.32
N GLN A 26 -7.27 6.63 -1.45
CA GLN A 26 -7.62 5.21 -1.34
C GLN A 26 -7.27 4.40 -2.60
N GLU A 27 -7.13 5.06 -3.75
CA GLU A 27 -6.97 4.42 -5.05
C GLU A 27 -5.79 5.01 -5.81
N TRP A 28 -4.90 4.15 -6.30
CA TRP A 28 -3.78 4.51 -7.16
C TRP A 28 -3.97 3.97 -8.56
N PHE A 29 -3.92 4.89 -9.51
CA PHE A 29 -3.94 4.59 -10.93
C PHE A 29 -2.51 4.68 -11.46
N PHE A 30 -2.08 3.64 -12.16
CA PHE A 30 -0.80 3.64 -12.86
C PHE A 30 -0.86 2.76 -14.09
N THR A 31 -0.02 3.06 -15.06
CA THR A 31 0.05 2.32 -16.32
C THR A 31 1.23 1.34 -16.26
N CYS A 32 1.00 0.09 -16.66
CA CYS A 32 2.05 -0.90 -16.79
C CYS A 32 3.07 -0.44 -17.84
N PRO A 33 4.36 -0.27 -17.50
CA PRO A 33 5.37 0.23 -18.43
C PRO A 33 5.67 -0.76 -19.58
N TYR A 34 5.31 -2.04 -19.42
CA TYR A 34 5.55 -3.07 -20.42
C TYR A 34 4.43 -3.26 -21.45
N CYS A 35 3.17 -3.14 -21.04
CA CYS A 35 2.02 -3.48 -21.89
C CYS A 35 1.01 -2.34 -22.06
N GLY A 36 1.26 -1.19 -21.42
CA GLY A 36 0.37 -0.04 -21.48
C GLY A 36 -0.97 -0.24 -20.77
N ALA A 37 -1.17 -1.35 -20.05
CA ALA A 37 -2.42 -1.59 -19.33
C ALA A 37 -2.60 -0.59 -18.18
N GLU A 38 -3.81 -0.06 -18.03
CA GLU A 38 -4.20 0.71 -16.87
C GLU A 38 -4.46 -0.23 -15.69
N LEU A 39 -3.79 0.04 -14.58
CA LEU A 39 -3.83 -0.76 -13.37
C LEU A 39 -4.36 0.09 -12.23
N LEU A 40 -5.22 -0.53 -11.43
CA LEU A 40 -5.78 0.05 -10.21
C LEU A 40 -5.21 -0.68 -9.00
N LEU A 41 -4.79 0.09 -8.00
CA LEU A 41 -4.45 -0.41 -6.68
C LEU A 41 -5.28 0.28 -5.62
N LYS A 42 -6.00 -0.51 -4.82
CA LYS A 42 -6.69 -0.03 -3.63
C LYS A 42 -5.77 -0.15 -2.42
N LEU A 43 -5.58 0.95 -1.70
CA LEU A 43 -4.74 0.98 -0.49
C LEU A 43 -5.46 0.47 0.76
N GLU A 44 -6.79 0.41 0.75
CA GLU A 44 -7.64 -0.10 1.84
C GLU A 44 -7.21 -1.46 2.41
N PRO A 45 -6.97 -2.51 1.60
CA PRO A 45 -6.55 -3.82 2.12
C PRO A 45 -5.17 -3.80 2.80
N PHE A 46 -4.34 -2.81 2.49
CA PHE A 46 -2.99 -2.66 3.08
C PHE A 46 -3.01 -1.79 4.35
N LYS A 47 -4.13 -1.14 4.65
CA LYS A 47 -4.30 -0.29 5.84
C LYS A 47 -4.54 -1.20 7.05
N LYS A 48 -3.49 -1.43 7.85
CA LYS A 48 -3.59 -2.16 9.11
C LYS A 48 -3.59 -1.19 10.28
N LYS A 49 -4.39 -1.48 11.31
CA LYS A 49 -4.24 -0.81 12.60
C LYS A 49 -2.88 -1.23 13.17
N LYS A 50 -2.05 -0.30 13.64
CA LYS A 50 -0.92 -0.68 14.48
C LYS A 50 -1.47 -1.52 15.64
N PRO A 51 -0.83 -2.64 16.00
CA PRO A 51 -1.11 -3.25 17.29
C PRO A 51 -0.80 -2.19 18.35
N THR A 52 -1.81 -1.73 19.07
CA THR A 52 -1.60 -0.93 20.27
C THR A 52 -0.73 -1.79 21.17
N ASN A 53 0.54 -1.43 21.32
CA ASN A 53 1.42 -2.07 22.27
C ASN A 53 0.81 -1.81 23.64
N VAL A 54 0.04 -2.76 24.16
CA VAL A 54 -0.45 -2.75 25.53
C VAL A 54 0.76 -3.07 26.41
N HIS A 55 1.65 -2.09 26.55
CA HIS A 55 2.62 -2.12 27.64
C HIS A 55 1.82 -1.94 28.92
N ARG A 56 1.79 -3.00 29.72
CA ARG A 56 1.29 -3.01 31.09
C ARG A 56 2.16 -2.06 31.93
N GLY A 57 1.82 -0.77 31.93
CA GLY A 57 2.54 0.27 32.66
C GLY A 57 1.95 1.63 32.35
N GLU A 58 1.38 2.23 33.38
CA GLU A 58 0.85 3.60 33.52
C GLU A 58 1.14 4.62 32.40
N GLY A 59 0.06 5.27 31.96
CA GLY A 59 0.09 6.70 31.61
C GLY A 59 0.35 7.05 30.15
N MET A 60 -0.73 7.21 29.38
CA MET A 60 -1.09 8.45 28.67
C MET A 60 -2.15 8.11 27.61
N GLU A 61 -3.35 8.64 27.83
CA GLU A 61 -4.42 8.73 26.84
C GLU A 61 -3.94 9.63 25.69
N GLY A 62 -3.38 9.00 24.67
CA GLY A 62 -3.17 9.59 23.35
C GLY A 62 -3.81 8.67 22.34
N ASP A 63 -5.14 8.72 22.25
CA ASP A 63 -5.92 8.00 21.23
C ASP A 63 -5.62 8.63 19.86
N SER A 64 -4.47 8.26 19.31
CA SER A 64 -4.19 8.34 17.89
C SER A 64 -4.12 6.91 17.44
N ALA A 65 -5.24 6.39 16.93
CA ALA A 65 -5.24 5.15 16.16
C ALA A 65 -4.27 5.34 14.98
N GLU A 66 -2.99 5.10 15.20
CA GLU A 66 -1.94 5.20 14.19
C GLU A 66 -2.17 4.05 13.20
N TRP A 67 -2.68 4.38 12.03
CA TRP A 67 -2.82 3.43 10.93
C TRP A 67 -1.49 3.30 10.21
N GLU A 68 -1.05 2.08 9.95
CA GLU A 68 0.15 1.80 9.17
C GLU A 68 -0.21 1.05 7.88
N TYR A 69 0.39 1.48 6.77
CA TYR A 69 0.28 0.78 5.51
C TYR A 69 1.38 -0.28 5.39
N VAL A 70 0.95 -1.55 5.43
CA VAL A 70 1.82 -2.72 5.31
C VAL A 70 1.60 -3.34 3.94
N PHE A 71 2.59 -3.21 3.08
CA PHE A 71 2.56 -3.76 1.72
C PHE A 71 3.33 -5.08 1.65
N PRO A 72 2.85 -6.07 0.87
CA PRO A 72 3.62 -7.26 0.53
C PRO A 72 4.83 -6.89 -0.36
N GLU A 73 5.77 -7.83 -0.51
CA GLU A 73 6.94 -7.65 -1.39
C GLU A 73 6.54 -7.43 -2.85
N VAL A 74 5.48 -8.11 -3.30
CA VAL A 74 4.89 -7.94 -4.62
C VAL A 74 3.40 -7.69 -4.47
N ILE A 75 2.96 -6.54 -4.96
CA ILE A 75 1.56 -6.14 -4.96
C ILE A 75 0.93 -6.59 -6.27
N GLU A 76 -0.08 -7.44 -6.19
CA GLU A 76 -0.88 -7.83 -7.37
C GLU A 76 -1.87 -6.72 -7.71
N THR A 77 -1.93 -6.38 -8.99
CA THR A 77 -2.72 -5.23 -9.48
C THR A 77 -3.79 -5.71 -10.43
N GLU A 78 -5.00 -5.20 -10.26
CA GLU A 78 -6.13 -5.55 -11.11
C GLU A 78 -6.12 -4.68 -12.37
N VAL A 79 -6.46 -5.31 -13.50
CA VAL A 79 -6.61 -4.62 -14.78
C VAL A 79 -7.98 -3.96 -14.79
N ARG A 80 -8.01 -2.66 -15.10
CA ARG A 80 -9.25 -1.91 -15.28
C ARG A 80 -9.88 -2.19 -16.65
#